data_AF-A0A6C2YWQ2-F1
#
_entry.id   AF-A0A6C2YWQ2-F1
#
_cell.length_a   1.000
_cell.length_b   1.000
_cell.length_c   1.000
_cell.angle_alpha   90.00
_cell.angle_beta   90.00
_cell.angle_gamma   90.00
#
_symmetry.space_group_name_H-M   'P 1'
#
loop_
_entity.id
_entity.type
_entity.pdbx_description
1 polymer ?
#
loop_
_entity_poly.entity_id
_entity_poly.type
_entity_poly.pdbx_seq_one_letter_code
_entity_poly.pdbx_strand_id
1 'polypeptide(L)'
;MTSDSEPMESDFNGSTTTQSSWIAWLTMPLLLLLGWVVYEITMLPGLAALFMCLKFGWADFRTAFWLRQTDPNKPRGQACFWLYVTSGVWKVAFMGLFMAILVGILYLIQLDLRPMGPRKQEQQSAEQLAHGALVVLMAGLGVCSLLSVHTTLIGRRNRVRYWLASGIHRDRELQHWPPRQGQNNRATIVLITGLTLFVLFTVPPVALLLLIGIRQFVPIPRPYVVILCLFVIFWGVPWLVASLMDWVRKWMIADRPADCWEVIPLPVSALEEHSPAHPDDVWMAERSPWEG
;
A
#
# COMPACT_ATOMS: atom_id res chain seq x y z
N MET A 1 -2.40 -43.14 22.95
CA MET A 1 -1.66 -41.87 23.09
C MET A 1 -2.25 -40.88 22.11
N THR A 2 -3.40 -40.33 22.48
CA THR A 2 -4.12 -39.29 21.77
C THR A 2 -3.55 -37.97 22.25
N SER A 3 -2.90 -37.24 21.35
CA SER A 3 -2.38 -35.90 21.62
C SER A 3 -3.57 -34.96 21.68
N ASP A 4 -3.96 -34.56 22.89
CA ASP A 4 -4.99 -33.56 23.14
C ASP A 4 -4.51 -32.21 22.59
N SER A 5 -4.87 -31.94 21.33
CA SER A 5 -4.78 -30.61 20.75
C SER A 5 -5.94 -29.79 21.32
N GLU A 6 -5.72 -29.18 22.49
CA GLU A 6 -6.62 -28.15 22.99
C GLU A 6 -6.81 -27.10 21.89
N PRO A 7 -8.05 -26.80 21.49
CA PRO A 7 -8.29 -25.70 20.57
C PRO A 7 -7.79 -24.45 21.29
N MET A 8 -6.77 -23.82 20.70
CA MET A 8 -6.23 -22.53 21.12
C MET A 8 -7.34 -21.49 20.89
N GLU A 9 -8.27 -21.47 21.84
CA GLU A 9 -9.42 -20.61 21.89
C GLU A 9 -8.91 -19.18 21.99
N SER A 10 -9.34 -18.40 21.01
CA SER A 10 -8.88 -17.06 20.76
C SER A 10 -9.20 -16.17 21.95
N ASP A 11 -8.19 -15.90 22.78
CA ASP A 11 -8.15 -14.76 23.71
C ASP A 11 -8.06 -13.43 22.92
N PHE A 12 -9.02 -13.22 22.04
CA PHE A 12 -9.38 -11.93 21.50
C PHE A 12 -10.27 -11.20 22.53
N ASN A 13 -9.82 -11.18 23.78
CA ASN A 13 -10.40 -10.33 24.82
C ASN A 13 -9.97 -8.88 24.55
N GLY A 14 -10.67 -8.24 23.62
CA GLY A 14 -11.57 -7.12 23.93
C GLY A 14 -11.05 -5.93 24.75
N SER A 15 -9.75 -5.78 25.01
CA SER A 15 -9.18 -4.54 25.53
C SER A 15 -9.10 -3.53 24.39
N THR A 16 -10.27 -3.04 23.99
CA THR A 16 -10.42 -1.83 23.19
C THR A 16 -9.81 -0.68 24.00
N THR A 17 -8.55 -0.40 23.74
CA THR A 17 -7.86 0.79 24.24
C THR A 17 -8.63 2.03 23.78
N THR A 18 -9.50 2.53 24.66
CA THR A 18 -10.44 3.65 24.45
C THR A 18 -9.77 4.98 24.11
N GLN A 19 -8.44 5.08 24.23
CA GLN A 19 -7.70 6.33 24.10
C GLN A 19 -7.45 6.77 22.65
N SER A 20 -7.51 5.87 21.67
CA SER A 20 -7.28 6.21 20.24
C SER A 20 -8.54 6.77 19.55
N SER A 21 -9.74 6.59 20.14
CA SER A 21 -11.00 6.91 19.43
C SER A 21 -11.25 8.40 19.27
N TRP A 22 -10.85 9.25 20.23
CA TRP A 22 -11.15 10.69 20.19
C TRP A 22 -10.43 11.42 19.07
N ILE A 23 -9.14 11.12 18.87
CA ILE A 23 -8.38 11.70 17.76
C ILE A 23 -8.95 11.21 16.43
N ALA A 24 -9.29 9.92 16.33
CA ALA A 24 -9.94 9.37 15.14
C ALA A 24 -11.28 10.06 14.85
N TRP A 25 -12.06 10.36 15.88
CA TRP A 25 -13.34 11.07 15.78
C TRP A 25 -13.15 12.51 15.28
N LEU A 26 -12.13 13.23 15.76
CA LEU A 26 -11.78 14.59 15.30
C LEU A 26 -11.25 14.65 13.87
N THR A 27 -10.56 13.60 13.39
CA THR A 27 -10.03 13.61 12.01
C THR A 27 -11.11 13.62 10.94
N MET A 28 -12.28 13.05 11.20
CA MET A 28 -13.39 13.01 10.23
C MET A 28 -13.97 14.40 9.91
N PRO A 29 -14.48 15.19 10.89
CA PRO A 29 -15.02 16.51 10.61
C PRO A 29 -13.96 17.45 10.05
N LEU A 30 -12.69 17.32 10.46
CA LEU A 30 -11.61 18.14 9.92
C LEU A 30 -11.35 17.86 8.44
N LEU A 31 -11.33 16.59 8.02
CA LEU A 31 -11.17 16.25 6.59
C LEU A 31 -12.39 16.64 5.77
N LEU A 32 -13.60 16.53 6.34
CA LEU A 32 -14.82 16.97 5.68
C LEU A 32 -14.83 18.49 5.51
N LEU A 33 -14.45 19.24 6.55
CA LEU A 33 -14.28 20.69 6.49
C LEU A 33 -13.22 21.08 5.46
N LEU A 34 -12.08 20.39 5.45
CA LEU A 34 -11.02 20.63 4.47
C LEU A 34 -11.50 20.34 3.04
N GLY A 35 -12.21 19.23 2.83
CA GLY A 35 -12.80 18.88 1.55
C GLY A 35 -13.83 19.92 1.08
N TRP A 36 -14.66 20.43 2.00
CA TRP A 36 -15.60 21.51 1.72
C TRP A 36 -14.89 22.82 1.35
N VAL A 37 -13.86 23.23 2.11
CA VAL A 37 -13.07 24.43 1.80
C VAL A 37 -12.39 24.31 0.42
N VAL A 38 -11.81 23.16 0.11
CA VAL A 38 -11.19 22.92 -1.20
C VAL A 38 -12.23 22.96 -2.31
N TYR A 39 -13.42 22.40 -2.08
CA TYR A 39 -14.52 22.49 -3.03
C TYR A 39 -14.94 23.93 -3.29
N GLU A 40 -15.18 24.73 -2.25
CA GLU A 40 -15.60 26.13 -2.41
C GLU A 40 -14.55 26.97 -3.15
N ILE A 41 -13.26 26.71 -2.91
CA ILE A 41 -12.17 27.46 -3.57
C ILE A 41 -11.98 27.02 -5.03
N THR A 42 -12.13 25.73 -5.33
CA THR A 42 -11.79 25.18 -6.66
C THR A 42 -13.00 24.98 -7.56
N MET A 43 -14.20 24.90 -6.99
CA MET A 43 -15.42 24.42 -7.64
C MET A 43 -15.25 23.04 -8.31
N LEU A 44 -14.28 22.23 -7.85
CA LEU A 44 -13.97 20.91 -8.39
C LEU A 44 -14.40 19.81 -7.40
N PRO A 45 -15.56 19.15 -7.61
CA PRO A 45 -16.05 18.10 -6.71
C PRO A 45 -15.09 16.90 -6.58
N GLY A 46 -14.27 16.65 -7.61
CA GLY A 46 -13.27 15.57 -7.60
C GLY A 46 -12.20 15.75 -6.54
N LEU A 47 -11.79 16.99 -6.22
CA LEU A 47 -10.78 17.24 -5.18
C LEU A 47 -11.34 16.97 -3.78
N ALA A 48 -12.58 17.38 -3.50
CA ALA A 48 -13.24 17.07 -2.23
C ALA A 48 -13.39 15.56 -2.02
N ALA A 49 -13.79 14.83 -3.06
CA ALA A 49 -13.85 13.37 -3.03
C ALA A 49 -12.46 12.75 -2.76
N LEU A 50 -11.39 13.30 -3.34
CA LEU A 50 -10.02 12.86 -3.09
C LEU A 50 -9.60 13.06 -1.63
N PHE A 51 -9.90 14.21 -1.02
CA PHE A 51 -9.61 14.45 0.40
C PHE A 51 -10.38 13.50 1.34
N MET A 52 -11.63 13.20 1.02
CA MET A 52 -12.41 12.19 1.74
C MET A 52 -11.80 10.80 1.59
N CYS A 53 -11.35 10.44 0.38
CA CYS A 53 -10.70 9.15 0.14
C CYS A 53 -9.33 9.04 0.85
N LEU A 54 -8.61 10.16 1.01
CA LEU A 54 -7.31 10.23 1.69
C LEU A 54 -7.38 9.70 3.13
N LYS A 55 -8.54 9.83 3.79
CA LYS A 55 -8.77 9.28 5.13
C LYS A 55 -8.46 7.79 5.22
N PHE A 56 -8.75 7.02 4.17
CA PHE A 56 -8.55 5.58 4.16
C PHE A 56 -7.08 5.18 4.05
N GLY A 57 -6.24 6.02 3.41
CA GLY A 57 -4.79 5.81 3.32
C GLY A 57 -4.00 6.38 4.52
N TRP A 58 -4.62 7.23 5.33
CA TRP A 58 -3.93 7.97 6.40
C TRP A 58 -3.20 7.08 7.42
N ALA A 59 -3.82 5.97 7.80
CA ALA A 59 -3.22 5.03 8.75
C ALA A 59 -1.94 4.39 8.17
N ASP A 60 -1.91 4.09 6.86
CA ASP A 60 -0.73 3.56 6.20
C ASP A 60 0.38 4.61 6.12
N PHE A 61 0.06 5.86 5.78
CA PHE A 61 1.07 6.93 5.73
C PHE A 61 1.74 7.15 7.07
N ARG A 62 0.96 7.25 8.16
CA ARG A 62 1.53 7.36 9.52
C ARG A 62 2.41 6.18 9.88
N THR A 63 2.03 4.97 9.44
CA THR A 63 2.83 3.76 9.66
C THR A 63 4.10 3.77 8.83
N ALA A 64 4.05 4.25 7.59
CA ALA A 64 5.22 4.45 6.76
C ALA A 64 6.23 5.36 7.46
N PHE A 65 5.79 6.54 7.93
CA PHE A 65 6.65 7.49 8.62
C PHE A 65 7.26 6.92 9.91
N TRP A 66 6.46 6.20 10.71
CA TRP A 66 6.98 5.52 11.89
C TRP A 66 8.03 4.47 11.54
N LEU A 67 7.78 3.60 10.55
CA LEU A 67 8.75 2.59 10.10
C LEU A 67 10.06 3.23 9.61
N ARG A 68 9.99 4.36 8.91
CA ARG A 68 11.19 5.09 8.47
C ARG A 68 12.03 5.62 9.64
N GLN A 69 11.38 6.01 10.73
CA GLN A 69 12.05 6.60 11.90
C GLN A 69 12.57 5.53 12.85
N THR A 70 11.75 4.53 13.16
CA THR A 70 11.98 3.52 14.21
C THR A 70 12.88 2.38 13.74
N ASP A 71 12.93 2.05 12.45
CA ASP A 71 13.73 0.93 11.97
C ASP A 71 15.23 1.20 12.14
N PRO A 72 15.97 0.35 12.89
CA PRO A 72 17.42 0.48 13.04
C PRO A 72 18.17 0.28 11.72
N ASN A 73 17.61 -0.48 10.77
CA ASN A 73 18.17 -0.68 9.44
C ASN A 73 17.55 0.34 8.47
N LYS A 74 18.29 1.42 8.18
CA LYS A 74 17.81 2.52 7.32
C LYS A 74 17.36 2.07 5.91
N PRO A 75 18.12 1.23 5.17
CA PRO A 75 17.65 0.66 3.90
C PRO A 75 16.30 -0.06 3.98
N ARG A 76 16.09 -0.85 5.05
CA ARG A 76 14.81 -1.55 5.30
C ARG A 76 13.70 -0.58 5.61
N GLY A 77 13.93 0.36 6.53
CA GLY A 77 12.95 1.40 6.89
C GLY A 77 12.50 2.22 5.67
N GLN A 78 13.43 2.56 4.75
CA GLN A 78 13.09 3.24 3.50
C GLN A 78 12.26 2.36 2.56
N ALA A 79 12.61 1.09 2.39
CA ALA A 79 11.86 0.17 1.53
C ALA A 79 10.43 -0.05 2.06
N CYS A 80 10.29 -0.28 3.36
CA CYS A 80 9.00 -0.45 4.03
C CYS A 80 8.17 0.85 4.04
N PHE A 81 8.81 2.02 4.17
CA PHE A 81 8.16 3.32 4.00
C PHE A 81 7.44 3.40 2.65
N TRP A 82 8.15 3.14 1.55
CA TRP A 82 7.56 3.22 0.21
C TRP A 82 6.46 2.18 0.00
N LEU A 83 6.63 0.96 0.52
CA LEU A 83 5.57 -0.06 0.49
C LEU A 83 4.28 0.42 1.17
N TYR A 84 4.37 1.00 2.36
CA TYR A 84 3.20 1.50 3.08
C TYR A 84 2.59 2.75 2.40
N VAL A 85 3.41 3.62 1.82
CA VAL A 85 2.91 4.74 0.99
C VAL A 85 2.15 4.20 -0.23
N THR A 86 2.70 3.22 -0.94
CA THR A 86 2.02 2.56 -2.06
C THR A 86 0.71 1.92 -1.60
N SER A 87 0.68 1.22 -0.45
CA SER A 87 -0.54 0.64 0.14
C SER A 87 -1.60 1.72 0.44
N GLY A 88 -1.19 2.84 1.04
CA GLY A 88 -2.08 3.97 1.32
C GLY A 88 -2.70 4.55 0.04
N VAL A 89 -1.86 4.84 -0.96
CA VAL A 89 -2.34 5.36 -2.27
C VAL A 89 -3.24 4.35 -2.97
N TRP A 90 -2.94 3.06 -2.91
CA TRP A 90 -3.77 1.99 -3.48
C TRP A 90 -5.17 1.96 -2.85
N LYS A 91 -5.27 2.06 -1.52
CA LYS A 91 -6.57 2.13 -0.83
C LYS A 91 -7.35 3.39 -1.18
N VAL A 92 -6.67 4.53 -1.29
CA VAL A 92 -7.29 5.81 -1.70
C VAL A 92 -7.86 5.70 -3.11
N ALA A 93 -7.10 5.14 -4.06
CA ALA A 93 -7.54 4.92 -5.42
C ALA A 93 -8.76 3.98 -5.49
N PHE A 94 -8.74 2.88 -4.73
CA PHE A 94 -9.85 1.93 -4.69
C PHE A 94 -11.13 2.54 -4.09
N MET A 95 -11.01 3.34 -3.03
CA MET A 95 -12.13 4.07 -2.45
C MET A 95 -12.67 5.15 -3.39
N GLY A 96 -11.79 5.84 -4.12
CA GLY A 96 -12.17 6.78 -5.16
C GLY A 96 -12.97 6.11 -6.27
N LEU A 97 -12.55 4.92 -6.72
CA LEU A 97 -13.29 4.12 -7.70
C LEU A 97 -14.67 3.73 -7.16
N PHE A 98 -14.76 3.23 -5.92
CA PHE A 98 -16.03 2.87 -5.31
C PHE A 98 -16.99 4.07 -5.22
N MET A 99 -16.48 5.23 -4.80
CA MET A 99 -17.24 6.48 -4.76
C MET A 99 -17.70 6.92 -6.15
N ALA A 100 -16.85 6.82 -7.17
CA ALA A 100 -17.23 7.15 -8.55
C ALA A 100 -18.37 6.24 -9.07
N ILE A 101 -18.29 4.93 -8.80
CA ILE A 101 -19.35 3.98 -9.16
C ILE A 101 -20.65 4.33 -8.41
N LEU A 102 -20.58 4.59 -7.11
CA LEU A 102 -21.74 4.96 -6.29
C LEU A 102 -22.43 6.22 -6.82
N VAL A 103 -21.66 7.27 -7.12
CA VAL A 103 -22.17 8.52 -7.72
C VAL A 103 -22.80 8.25 -9.09
N GLY A 104 -22.16 7.40 -9.91
CA GLY A 104 -22.72 6.98 -11.19
C GLY A 104 -24.07 6.28 -11.06
N ILE A 105 -24.21 5.35 -10.11
CA ILE A 105 -25.48 4.64 -9.85
C ILE A 105 -26.56 5.62 -9.37
N LEU A 106 -26.24 6.50 -8.42
CA LEU A 106 -27.17 7.50 -7.92
C LEU A 106 -27.64 8.45 -9.04
N TYR A 107 -26.72 8.80 -9.94
CA TYR A 107 -27.04 9.60 -11.12
C TYR A 107 -28.02 8.88 -12.06
N LEU A 108 -27.80 7.58 -12.34
CA LEU A 108 -28.72 6.78 -13.14
C LEU A 108 -30.11 6.67 -12.50
N ILE A 109 -30.19 6.46 -11.18
CA ILE A 109 -31.47 6.42 -10.46
C ILE A 109 -32.19 7.77 -10.55
N GLN A 110 -31.46 8.89 -10.42
CA GLN A 110 -32.04 10.22 -10.58
C GLN A 110 -32.58 10.47 -11.99
N LEU A 111 -31.95 9.89 -13.02
CA LEU A 111 -32.46 9.96 -14.39
C LEU A 111 -33.79 9.23 -14.55
N ASP A 112 -33.97 8.08 -13.90
CA ASP A 112 -35.20 7.28 -13.99
C ASP A 112 -36.37 7.90 -13.21
N LEU A 113 -36.10 8.59 -12.10
CA LEU A 113 -37.13 9.18 -11.24
C LEU A 113 -37.65 10.55 -11.72
N ARG A 114 -36.96 11.21 -12.67
CA ARG A 114 -37.34 12.56 -13.11
C ARG A 114 -38.42 12.52 -14.20
N PRO A 115 -39.50 13.32 -14.08
CA PRO A 115 -40.49 13.47 -15.14
C PRO A 115 -39.85 14.12 -16.39
N MET A 116 -40.37 13.80 -17.59
CA MET A 116 -39.81 14.20 -18.90
C MET A 116 -39.78 15.72 -19.14
N GLY A 117 -38.89 16.43 -18.44
CA GLY A 117 -38.61 17.86 -18.62
C GLY A 117 -37.55 18.16 -19.70
N PRO A 118 -37.28 19.44 -20.00
CA PRO A 118 -36.33 19.85 -21.03
C PRO A 118 -34.90 19.36 -20.73
N ARG A 119 -34.45 18.38 -21.53
CA ARG A 119 -33.29 17.49 -21.30
C ARG A 119 -31.90 18.09 -21.58
N LYS A 120 -31.82 19.25 -22.27
CA LYS A 120 -30.56 19.70 -22.92
C LYS A 120 -29.48 20.24 -21.97
N GLN A 121 -29.84 20.87 -20.85
CA GLN A 121 -28.84 21.53 -19.98
C GLN A 121 -28.23 20.57 -18.94
N GLU A 122 -28.94 19.52 -18.52
CA GLU A 122 -28.42 18.55 -17.54
C GLU A 122 -27.48 17.51 -18.14
N GLN A 123 -27.61 17.22 -19.44
CA GLN A 123 -26.78 16.22 -20.11
C GLN A 123 -25.30 16.63 -20.12
N GLN A 124 -25.01 17.94 -20.22
CA GLN A 124 -23.65 18.47 -20.16
C GLN A 124 -23.00 18.31 -18.78
N SER A 125 -23.76 18.47 -17.68
CA SER A 125 -23.22 18.33 -16.32
C SER A 125 -22.79 16.89 -16.00
N ALA A 126 -23.50 15.91 -16.56
CA ALA A 126 -23.21 14.50 -16.33
C ALA A 126 -22.00 14.00 -17.10
N GLU A 127 -21.86 14.41 -18.36
CA GLU A 127 -20.68 14.10 -19.18
C GLU A 127 -19.42 14.69 -18.53
N GLN A 128 -19.49 15.92 -18.02
CA GLN A 128 -18.39 16.55 -17.28
C GLN A 128 -18.02 15.77 -16.02
N LEU A 129 -19.01 15.29 -15.26
CA LEU A 129 -18.78 14.50 -14.05
C LEU A 129 -18.12 13.16 -14.38
N ALA A 130 -18.59 12.46 -15.42
CA ALA A 130 -18.04 11.18 -15.86
C ALA A 130 -16.60 11.33 -16.37
N HIS A 131 -16.31 12.37 -17.16
CA HIS A 131 -14.97 12.68 -17.64
C HIS A 131 -14.03 13.02 -16.48
N GLY A 132 -14.49 13.83 -15.52
CA GLY A 132 -13.73 14.15 -14.32
C GLY A 132 -13.40 12.92 -13.49
N ALA A 133 -14.38 12.05 -13.24
CA ALA A 133 -14.20 10.80 -12.50
C ALA A 133 -13.20 9.86 -13.21
N LEU A 134 -13.30 9.73 -14.53
CA LEU A 134 -12.38 8.91 -15.33
C LEU A 134 -10.94 9.46 -15.24
N VAL A 135 -10.74 10.77 -15.38
CA VAL A 135 -9.41 11.39 -15.29
C VAL A 135 -8.82 11.18 -13.90
N VAL A 136 -9.60 11.37 -12.84
CA VAL A 136 -9.14 11.15 -11.45
C VAL A 136 -8.79 9.68 -11.22
N LEU A 137 -9.60 8.75 -11.72
CA LEU A 137 -9.33 7.32 -11.65
C LEU A 137 -8.01 6.97 -12.36
N MET A 138 -7.84 7.44 -13.60
CA MET A 138 -6.65 7.20 -14.41
C MET A 138 -5.40 7.79 -13.75
N ALA A 139 -5.49 9.00 -13.21
CA ALA A 139 -4.40 9.65 -12.48
C ALA A 139 -4.05 8.87 -11.19
N GLY A 140 -5.06 8.47 -10.41
CA GLY A 140 -4.87 7.71 -9.17
C GLY A 140 -4.23 6.34 -9.40
N LEU A 141 -4.74 5.59 -10.38
CA LEU A 141 -4.17 4.30 -10.77
C LEU A 141 -2.77 4.47 -11.38
N GLY A 142 -2.55 5.52 -12.17
CA GLY A 142 -1.24 5.88 -12.73
C GLY A 142 -0.21 6.13 -11.63
N VAL A 143 -0.50 7.02 -10.67
CA VAL A 143 0.38 7.29 -9.52
C VAL A 143 0.62 6.02 -8.70
N CYS A 144 -0.43 5.22 -8.43
CA CYS A 144 -0.29 3.95 -7.73
C CYS A 144 0.67 3.00 -8.46
N SER A 145 0.55 2.88 -9.78
CA SER A 145 1.40 2.01 -10.59
C SER A 145 2.87 2.44 -10.57
N LEU A 146 3.13 3.74 -10.68
CA LEU A 146 4.49 4.31 -10.62
C LEU A 146 5.12 4.09 -9.24
N LEU A 147 4.35 4.28 -8.17
CA LEU A 147 4.79 3.99 -6.82
C LEU A 147 5.07 2.50 -6.61
N SER A 148 4.29 1.59 -7.19
CA SER A 148 4.56 0.15 -7.11
C SER A 148 5.85 -0.25 -7.81
N VAL A 149 6.15 0.33 -8.99
CA VAL A 149 7.44 0.15 -9.67
C VAL A 149 8.57 0.72 -8.81
N HIS A 150 8.42 1.94 -8.29
CA HIS A 150 9.43 2.57 -7.44
C HIS A 150 9.72 1.77 -6.17
N THR A 151 8.68 1.30 -5.47
CA THR A 151 8.80 0.42 -4.31
C THR A 151 9.55 -0.84 -4.70
N THR A 152 9.15 -1.54 -5.77
CA THR A 152 9.84 -2.73 -6.28
C THR A 152 11.34 -2.48 -6.54
N LEU A 153 11.69 -1.35 -7.15
CA LEU A 153 13.08 -1.00 -7.43
C LEU A 153 13.88 -0.76 -6.14
N ILE A 154 13.30 -0.08 -5.15
CA ILE A 154 13.95 0.15 -3.85
C ILE A 154 14.13 -1.16 -3.08
N GLY A 155 13.10 -2.02 -3.04
CA GLY A 155 13.16 -3.32 -2.39
C GLY A 155 14.26 -4.19 -2.99
N ARG A 156 14.32 -4.23 -4.32
CA ARG A 156 15.38 -4.94 -5.05
C ARG A 156 16.76 -4.37 -4.76
N ARG A 157 16.93 -3.05 -4.79
CA ARG A 157 18.23 -2.38 -4.54
C ARG A 157 18.74 -2.69 -3.14
N ASN A 158 17.85 -2.72 -2.14
CA ASN A 158 18.20 -2.95 -0.74
C ASN A 158 18.12 -4.43 -0.33
N ARG A 159 17.75 -5.33 -1.25
CA ARG A 159 17.52 -6.77 -1.01
C ARG A 159 16.56 -7.05 0.16
N VAL A 160 15.53 -6.23 0.30
CA VAL A 160 14.54 -6.33 1.37
C VAL A 160 13.34 -7.14 0.89
N ARG A 161 12.91 -8.11 1.69
CA ARG A 161 11.64 -8.82 1.50
C ARG A 161 10.54 -8.08 2.24
N TYR A 162 9.40 -7.91 1.59
CA TYR A 162 8.28 -7.11 2.06
C TYR A 162 7.29 -7.92 2.89
N TRP A 163 6.89 -7.32 4.01
CA TRP A 163 5.82 -7.80 4.86
C TRP A 163 4.85 -6.65 5.16
N LEU A 164 3.61 -6.75 4.64
CA LEU A 164 2.56 -5.78 4.89
C LEU A 164 1.43 -6.47 5.66
N ALA A 165 1.28 -6.16 6.94
CA ALA A 165 0.23 -6.71 7.79
C ALA A 165 -0.54 -5.59 8.52
N SER A 166 -1.83 -5.82 8.79
CA SER A 166 -2.66 -4.88 9.54
C SER A 166 -2.23 -4.73 11.00
N GLY A 167 -1.61 -5.75 11.59
CA GLY A 167 -1.10 -5.74 12.96
C GLY A 167 -0.03 -4.67 13.22
N ILE A 168 0.72 -4.27 12.18
CA ILE A 168 1.78 -3.26 12.28
C ILE A 168 1.21 -1.88 12.67
N HIS A 169 -0.04 -1.57 12.31
CA HIS A 169 -0.68 -0.33 12.76
C HIS A 169 -0.88 -0.30 14.28
N ARG A 170 -1.18 -1.45 14.89
CA ARG A 170 -1.30 -1.62 16.34
C ARG A 170 0.06 -1.55 17.02
N ASP A 171 1.06 -2.23 16.46
CA ASP A 171 2.43 -2.19 16.99
C ASP A 171 2.99 -0.76 16.97
N ARG A 172 2.69 0.04 15.93
CA ARG A 172 2.99 1.48 15.90
C ARG A 172 2.32 2.24 17.05
N GLU A 173 1.04 2.00 17.29
CA GLU A 173 0.30 2.71 18.36
C GLU A 173 0.83 2.36 19.75
N LEU A 174 1.31 1.14 19.93
CA LEU A 174 1.96 0.66 21.15
C LEU A 174 3.47 0.96 21.21
N GLN A 175 4.05 1.57 20.16
CA GLN A 175 5.49 1.79 20.00
C GLN A 175 6.33 0.51 20.19
N HIS A 176 5.78 -0.65 19.79
CA HIS A 176 6.48 -1.92 19.89
C HIS A 176 7.37 -2.15 18.66
N TRP A 177 8.65 -2.43 18.92
CA TRP A 177 9.63 -2.83 17.92
C TRP A 177 10.38 -4.08 18.38
N PRO A 178 10.62 -5.08 17.50
CA PRO A 178 10.12 -5.20 16.13
C PRO A 178 8.61 -5.48 16.09
N PRO A 179 7.92 -5.23 14.95
CA PRO A 179 6.52 -5.60 14.79
C PRO A 179 6.36 -7.12 14.93
N ARG A 180 5.45 -7.56 15.80
CA ARG A 180 5.26 -9.00 16.12
C ARG A 180 4.04 -9.59 15.45
N GLN A 181 3.09 -8.75 15.05
CA GLN A 181 1.74 -9.20 14.68
C GLN A 181 1.50 -9.23 13.17
N GLY A 182 0.79 -10.26 12.72
CA GLY A 182 0.24 -10.36 11.37
C GLY A 182 0.30 -11.77 10.84
N GLN A 183 -0.86 -12.36 10.52
CA GLN A 183 -0.91 -13.69 9.89
C GLN A 183 -0.82 -13.60 8.37
N ASN A 184 -1.34 -12.53 7.77
CA ASN A 184 -1.52 -12.42 6.32
C ASN A 184 -0.65 -11.30 5.74
N ASN A 185 0.28 -11.66 4.85
CA ASN A 185 1.06 -10.70 4.08
C ASN A 185 0.25 -10.14 2.90
N ARG A 186 -0.22 -8.90 3.04
CA ARG A 186 -0.97 -8.18 1.99
C ARG A 186 -0.07 -7.50 0.97
N ALA A 187 1.27 -7.55 1.12
CA ALA A 187 2.20 -6.86 0.23
C ALA A 187 2.07 -7.40 -1.20
N THR A 188 1.86 -8.71 -1.32
CA THR A 188 1.61 -9.41 -2.58
C THR A 188 0.46 -8.77 -3.36
N ILE A 189 -0.68 -8.52 -2.72
CA ILE A 189 -1.87 -7.97 -3.39
C ILE A 189 -1.57 -6.55 -3.89
N VAL A 190 -1.00 -5.68 -3.04
CA VAL A 190 -0.73 -4.28 -3.38
C VAL A 190 0.31 -4.16 -4.50
N LEU A 191 1.41 -4.90 -4.42
CA LEU A 191 2.47 -4.84 -5.42
C LEU A 191 2.03 -5.45 -6.74
N ILE A 192 1.40 -6.62 -6.72
CA ILE A 192 0.93 -7.29 -7.94
C ILE A 192 -0.11 -6.42 -8.64
N THR A 193 -1.12 -5.93 -7.93
CA THR A 193 -2.16 -5.09 -8.56
C THR A 193 -1.56 -3.83 -9.17
N GLY A 194 -0.68 -3.11 -8.46
CA GLY A 194 -0.04 -1.92 -9.01
C GLY A 194 0.90 -2.19 -10.20
N LEU A 195 1.63 -3.31 -10.19
CA LEU A 195 2.47 -3.72 -11.31
C LEU A 195 1.66 -4.21 -12.51
N THR A 196 0.56 -4.93 -12.29
CA THR A 196 -0.39 -5.30 -13.35
C THR A 196 -0.97 -4.06 -14.01
N LEU A 197 -1.36 -3.06 -13.22
CA LEU A 197 -1.82 -1.77 -13.74
C LEU A 197 -0.72 -1.07 -14.53
N PHE A 198 0.53 -1.07 -14.05
CA PHE A 198 1.66 -0.51 -14.79
C PHE A 198 1.78 -1.16 -16.18
N VAL A 199 1.82 -2.50 -16.23
CA VAL A 199 1.90 -3.25 -17.49
C VAL A 199 0.73 -2.92 -18.42
N LEU A 200 -0.50 -2.89 -17.88
CA LEU A 200 -1.71 -2.58 -18.65
C LEU A 200 -1.70 -1.16 -19.21
N PHE A 201 -1.17 -0.18 -18.48
CA PHE A 201 -1.10 1.21 -18.95
C PHE A 201 0.09 1.49 -19.86
N THR A 202 1.22 0.80 -19.72
CA THR A 202 2.42 1.10 -20.51
C THR A 202 2.55 0.25 -21.76
N VAL A 203 2.24 -1.05 -21.70
CA VAL A 203 2.54 -1.96 -22.81
C VAL A 203 1.70 -1.66 -24.06
N PRO A 204 0.37 -1.49 -23.99
CA PRO A 204 -0.42 -1.22 -25.20
C PRO A 204 -0.04 0.10 -25.89
N PRO A 205 0.14 1.24 -25.19
CA PRO A 205 0.60 2.48 -25.84
C PRO A 205 2.00 2.37 -26.41
N VAL A 206 2.95 1.74 -25.72
CA VAL A 206 4.31 1.54 -26.24
C VAL A 206 4.29 0.64 -27.48
N ALA A 207 3.53 -0.46 -27.46
CA ALA A 207 3.37 -1.33 -28.62
C ALA A 207 2.75 -0.58 -29.81
N LEU A 208 1.72 0.24 -29.57
CA LEU A 208 1.11 1.07 -30.60
C LEU A 208 2.09 2.09 -31.19
N LEU A 209 2.85 2.80 -30.35
CA LEU A 209 3.86 3.76 -30.79
C LEU A 209 4.96 3.09 -31.62
N LEU A 210 5.44 1.91 -31.18
CA LEU A 210 6.41 1.12 -31.94
C LEU A 210 5.84 0.70 -33.30
N LEU A 211 4.57 0.29 -33.36
CA LEU A 211 3.92 -0.09 -34.62
C LEU A 211 3.74 1.10 -35.57
N ILE A 212 3.39 2.26 -35.04
CA ILE A 212 3.33 3.51 -35.80
C ILE A 212 4.72 3.84 -36.37
N GLY A 213 5.78 3.70 -35.57
CA GLY A 213 7.17 3.91 -36.01
C GLY A 213 7.62 2.93 -37.08
N ILE A 214 7.39 1.62 -36.88
CA ILE A 214 7.75 0.58 -37.87
C ILE A 214 7.03 0.81 -39.19
N ARG A 215 5.76 1.26 -39.15
CA ARG A 215 4.97 1.54 -40.35
C ARG A 215 5.56 2.65 -41.22
N GLN A 216 6.41 3.53 -40.68
CA GLN A 216 7.12 4.54 -41.46
C GLN A 216 8.20 3.93 -42.36
N PHE A 217 8.73 2.76 -42.00
CA PHE A 217 9.78 2.06 -42.74
C PHE A 217 9.26 0.88 -43.57
N VAL A 218 8.19 0.22 -43.09
CA VAL A 218 7.63 -0.97 -43.72
C VAL A 218 6.13 -0.76 -43.94
N PRO A 219 5.60 -0.85 -45.17
CA PRO A 219 4.18 -0.69 -45.43
C PRO A 219 3.39 -1.92 -44.96
N ILE A 220 3.07 -1.96 -43.68
CA ILE A 220 2.25 -3.02 -43.08
C ILE A 220 0.76 -2.68 -43.33
N PRO A 221 -0.03 -3.60 -43.92
CA PRO A 221 -1.46 -3.39 -44.07
C PRO A 221 -2.16 -3.20 -42.71
N ARG A 222 -3.12 -2.27 -42.64
CA ARG A 222 -3.87 -1.95 -41.41
C ARG A 222 -4.44 -3.16 -40.65
N PRO A 223 -5.01 -4.22 -41.27
CA PRO A 223 -5.57 -5.33 -40.50
C PRO A 223 -4.51 -6.06 -39.66
N TYR A 224 -3.27 -6.19 -40.14
CA TYR A 224 -2.21 -6.84 -39.39
C TYR A 224 -1.80 -6.06 -38.15
N VAL A 225 -1.82 -4.72 -38.21
CA VAL A 225 -1.55 -3.86 -37.04
C VAL A 225 -2.60 -4.11 -35.95
N VAL A 226 -3.88 -4.19 -36.34
CA VAL A 226 -4.98 -4.46 -35.39
C VAL A 226 -4.84 -5.86 -34.78
N ILE A 227 -4.61 -6.89 -35.61
CA ILE A 227 -4.43 -8.27 -35.14
C ILE A 227 -3.26 -8.35 -34.15
N LEU A 228 -2.14 -7.68 -34.44
CA LEU A 228 -0.97 -7.67 -33.58
C LEU A 228 -1.24 -6.93 -32.26
N CYS A 229 -1.92 -5.79 -32.28
CA CYS A 229 -2.35 -5.09 -31.06
C CYS A 229 -3.23 -6.00 -30.19
N LEU A 230 -4.22 -6.68 -30.77
CA LEU A 230 -5.08 -7.62 -30.05
C LEU A 230 -4.24 -8.77 -29.48
N PHE A 231 -3.32 -9.34 -30.25
CA PHE A 231 -2.42 -10.39 -29.77
C PHE A 231 -1.59 -9.95 -28.55
N VAL A 232 -1.00 -8.75 -28.61
CA VAL A 232 -0.24 -8.18 -27.49
C VAL A 232 -1.12 -7.98 -26.25
N ILE A 233 -2.34 -7.48 -26.42
CA ILE A 233 -3.28 -7.22 -25.31
C ILE A 233 -3.76 -8.53 -24.68
N PHE A 234 -4.18 -9.52 -25.48
CA PHE A 234 -4.80 -10.73 -24.98
C PHE A 234 -3.80 -11.80 -24.52
N TRP A 235 -2.61 -11.86 -25.12
CA TRP A 235 -1.61 -12.88 -24.80
C TRP A 235 -0.35 -12.29 -24.18
N GLY A 236 0.18 -11.22 -24.75
CA GLY A 236 1.41 -10.58 -24.27
C GLY A 236 1.28 -10.03 -22.85
N VAL A 237 0.24 -9.25 -22.59
CA VAL A 237 0.01 -8.61 -21.27
C VAL A 237 -0.20 -9.66 -20.16
N PRO A 238 -1.12 -10.65 -20.28
CA PRO A 238 -1.29 -11.65 -19.22
C PRO A 238 -0.04 -12.49 -18.96
N TRP A 239 0.70 -12.88 -20.01
CA TRP A 239 1.95 -13.61 -19.86
C TRP A 239 3.01 -12.81 -19.11
N LEU A 240 3.16 -11.52 -19.46
CA LEU A 240 4.09 -10.62 -18.79
C LEU A 240 3.69 -10.39 -17.32
N VAL A 241 2.40 -10.22 -17.04
CA VAL A 241 1.88 -10.07 -15.68
C VAL A 241 2.16 -11.32 -14.85
N ALA A 242 1.84 -12.52 -15.35
CA ALA A 242 2.10 -13.77 -14.65
C ALA A 242 3.59 -13.96 -14.35
N SER A 243 4.45 -13.71 -15.34
CA SER A 243 5.91 -13.80 -15.19
C SER A 243 6.44 -12.82 -14.13
N LEU A 244 5.91 -11.59 -14.14
CA LEU A 244 6.27 -10.57 -13.17
C LEU A 244 5.77 -10.92 -11.76
N MET A 245 4.57 -11.49 -11.64
CA MET A 245 3.99 -11.95 -10.38
C MET A 245 4.85 -13.03 -9.72
N ASP A 246 5.23 -14.05 -10.49
CA ASP A 246 6.08 -15.14 -9.99
C ASP A 246 7.45 -14.61 -9.57
N TRP A 247 8.01 -13.68 -10.35
CA TRP A 247 9.27 -13.02 -10.01
C TRP A 247 9.16 -12.20 -8.70
N VAL A 248 8.13 -11.37 -8.56
CA VAL A 248 7.89 -10.56 -7.35
C VAL A 248 7.69 -11.47 -6.13
N ARG A 249 6.87 -12.51 -6.25
CA ARG A 249 6.58 -13.44 -5.14
C ARG A 249 7.85 -14.12 -4.67
N LYS A 250 8.66 -14.64 -5.59
CA LYS A 250 9.90 -15.37 -5.25
C LYS A 250 10.95 -14.49 -4.60
N TRP A 251 11.11 -13.24 -5.07
CA TRP A 251 12.25 -12.41 -4.68
C TRP A 251 11.95 -11.35 -3.62
N MET A 252 10.72 -10.82 -3.61
CA MET A 252 10.40 -9.64 -2.81
C MET A 252 9.38 -9.89 -1.72
N ILE A 253 8.67 -11.01 -1.70
CA ILE A 253 7.65 -11.26 -0.67
C ILE A 253 8.28 -12.12 0.43
N ALA A 254 8.14 -11.67 1.68
CA ALA A 254 8.51 -12.46 2.84
C ALA A 254 7.45 -13.51 3.13
N ASP A 255 7.87 -14.75 3.40
CA ASP A 255 6.96 -15.85 3.78
C ASP A 255 6.56 -15.74 5.25
N ARG A 256 7.45 -15.19 6.08
CA ARG A 256 7.22 -14.94 7.50
C ARG A 256 7.59 -13.49 7.86
N PRO A 257 7.01 -12.91 8.93
CA PRO A 257 7.41 -11.59 9.42
C PRO A 257 8.92 -11.51 9.72
N ALA A 258 9.49 -12.61 10.21
CA ALA A 258 10.92 -12.73 10.51
C ALA A 258 11.78 -12.45 9.27
N ASP A 259 11.43 -12.92 8.07
CA ASP A 259 12.26 -12.69 6.87
C ASP A 259 12.37 -11.20 6.48
N CYS A 260 11.42 -10.37 6.93
CA CYS A 260 11.44 -8.92 6.74
C CYS A 260 12.13 -8.22 7.92
N TRP A 261 11.78 -8.60 9.14
CA TRP A 261 12.14 -7.86 10.35
C TRP A 261 13.30 -8.45 11.14
N GLU A 262 13.86 -9.60 10.74
CA GLU A 262 14.82 -10.35 11.55
C GLU A 262 15.88 -9.41 12.09
N VAL A 263 15.93 -9.40 13.41
CA VAL A 263 16.95 -8.72 14.16
C VAL A 263 18.17 -9.58 13.91
N ILE A 264 19.12 -9.08 13.10
CA ILE A 264 20.46 -9.64 13.06
C ILE A 264 20.84 -9.82 14.53
N PRO A 265 21.02 -11.06 15.03
CA PRO A 265 21.34 -11.27 16.43
C PRO A 265 22.55 -10.38 16.70
N LEU A 266 22.42 -9.47 17.67
CA LEU A 266 23.52 -8.62 18.08
C LEU A 266 24.73 -9.55 18.26
N PRO A 267 25.90 -9.22 17.66
CA PRO A 267 27.06 -10.08 17.78
C PRO A 267 27.26 -10.40 19.26
N VAL A 268 27.36 -11.69 19.58
CA VAL A 268 27.39 -12.21 20.96
C VAL A 268 28.46 -11.53 21.83
N SER A 269 29.48 -10.95 21.18
CA SER A 269 30.51 -10.12 21.80
C SER A 269 29.98 -8.91 22.59
N ALA A 270 28.78 -8.40 22.29
CA ALA A 270 28.16 -7.31 23.07
C ALA A 270 27.39 -7.80 24.31
N LEU A 271 27.11 -9.11 24.41
CA LEU A 271 26.42 -9.74 25.53
C LEU A 271 27.40 -10.35 26.56
N GLU A 272 28.62 -10.70 26.15
CA GLU A 272 29.64 -11.24 27.08
C GLU A 272 30.31 -10.17 27.95
N GLU A 273 30.28 -8.88 27.59
CA GLU A 273 30.99 -7.85 28.37
C GLU A 273 30.20 -7.34 29.59
N HIS A 274 28.93 -7.73 29.75
CA HIS A 274 28.09 -7.39 30.93
C HIS A 274 27.38 -8.63 31.47
N SER A 275 28.08 -9.76 31.56
CA SER A 275 27.66 -10.74 32.56
C SER A 275 27.87 -10.07 33.93
N PRO A 276 26.82 -9.79 34.72
CA PRO A 276 27.03 -9.32 36.08
C PRO A 276 27.94 -10.35 36.75
N ALA A 277 29.03 -9.88 37.36
CA ALA A 277 29.93 -10.71 38.15
C ALA A 277 29.07 -11.66 38.99
N HIS A 278 29.43 -12.95 39.02
CA HIS A 278 28.72 -13.92 39.81
C HIS A 278 28.58 -13.34 41.22
N PRO A 279 27.42 -13.42 41.91
CA PRO A 279 27.26 -12.81 43.22
C PRO A 279 28.33 -13.24 44.24
N ASP A 280 29.05 -14.33 43.97
CA ASP A 280 30.18 -14.82 44.76
C ASP A 280 31.52 -14.08 44.49
N ASP A 281 31.67 -13.43 43.35
CA ASP A 281 32.86 -12.64 42.99
C ASP A 281 32.91 -11.30 43.72
N VAL A 282 31.76 -10.81 44.23
CA VAL A 282 31.68 -9.57 45.03
C VAL A 282 32.19 -9.78 46.45
N TRP A 283 32.04 -10.98 47.02
CA TRP A 283 32.42 -11.25 48.42
C TRP A 283 33.92 -11.53 48.62
N MET A 284 34.67 -11.78 47.55
CA MET A 284 36.12 -12.05 47.62
C MET A 284 36.99 -10.78 47.57
N ALA A 285 36.45 -9.64 47.15
CA ALA A 285 37.21 -8.41 46.99
C ALA A 285 37.39 -7.60 48.30
N GLU A 286 36.69 -7.96 49.39
CA GLU A 286 36.61 -7.13 50.60
C GLU A 286 37.40 -7.66 51.80
N ARG A 287 38.27 -8.66 51.62
CA ARG A 287 39.23 -9.08 52.65
C ARG A 287 40.67 -8.74 52.26
N SER A 288 41.00 -7.45 52.28
CA SER A 288 42.39 -7.05 52.47
C SER A 288 42.79 -7.36 53.92
N PRO A 289 43.83 -8.18 54.17
CA PRO A 289 44.35 -8.37 55.50
C PRO A 289 45.05 -7.07 55.91
N TRP A 290 44.48 -6.35 56.87
CA TRP A 290 45.22 -5.34 57.61
C TRP A 290 46.28 -6.07 58.43
N GLU A 291 47.48 -6.12 57.85
CA GLU A 291 48.75 -6.24 58.56
C GLU A 291 48.99 -4.98 59.42
N GLY A 292 49.57 -5.17 60.60
CA GLY A 292 50.29 -4.13 61.35
C GLY A 292 49.61 -3.64 62.62
#